data_AF-A0A699ZAG8-F1
#
_entry.id   AF-A0A699ZAG8-F1
#
_cell.length_a   1.000
_cell.length_b   1.000
_cell.length_c   1.000
_cell.angle_alpha   90.00
_cell.angle_beta   90.00
_cell.angle_gamma   90.00
#
_symmetry.space_group_name_H-M   'P 1'
#
loop_
_entity.id
_entity.type
_entity.pdbx_description
1 polymer ?
#
loop_
_entity_poly.entity_id
_entity_poly.type
_entity_poly.pdbx_seq_one_letter_code
_entity_poly.pdbx_strand_id
1 'polypeptide(L)'
;MSEEFACKSIKKQLDAPSISPAKQQQHLENIKREEVVEDSSQVHIVMELCRGGELLQRIGKHHYSERTVASYMRAVLRTLAQCHHHRILHRDVKP
;
A
#
# COMPACT_ATOMS: atom_id res chain seq x y z
N MET A 1 -3.30 24.93 -4.08
CA MET A 1 -2.62 24.02 -3.13
C MET A 1 -2.39 22.72 -3.87
N SER A 2 -1.14 22.37 -4.17
CA SER A 2 -0.82 21.14 -4.90
C SER A 2 -0.84 19.95 -3.92
N GLU A 3 -1.59 18.90 -4.23
CA GLU A 3 -1.54 17.65 -3.46
C GLU A 3 -0.35 16.80 -3.92
N GLU A 4 0.36 16.17 -2.97
CA GLU A 4 1.51 15.30 -3.25
C GLU A 4 1.14 13.83 -3.03
N PHE A 5 1.66 12.95 -3.87
CA PHE A 5 1.37 11.51 -3.89
C PHE A 5 2.65 10.69 -3.93
N ALA A 6 2.59 9.44 -3.46
CA ALA A 6 3.63 8.44 -3.71
C ALA A 6 3.27 7.66 -4.98
N CYS A 7 4.29 7.33 -5.79
CA CYS A 7 4.09 6.55 -7.02
C CYS A 7 5.11 5.41 -7.10
N LYS A 8 4.61 4.19 -7.27
CA LYS A 8 5.44 3.00 -7.50
C LYS A 8 5.31 2.54 -8.95
N SER A 9 6.40 2.62 -9.70
CA SER A 9 6.48 2.14 -11.09
C SER A 9 7.02 0.72 -11.16
N ILE A 10 6.34 -0.16 -11.91
CA ILE A 10 6.70 -1.55 -12.11
C ILE A 10 6.84 -1.81 -13.61
N LYS A 11 8.00 -2.29 -14.05
CA LYS A 11 8.24 -2.62 -15.47
C LYS A 11 7.42 -3.84 -15.88
N LYS A 12 6.83 -3.78 -17.07
CA LYS A 12 6.18 -4.94 -17.70
C LYS A 12 7.26 -5.89 -18.20
N GLN A 13 7.34 -7.08 -17.61
CA GLN A 13 8.38 -8.06 -17.98
C GLN A 13 8.03 -8.90 -19.21
N LEU A 14 6.78 -8.85 -19.70
CA LEU A 14 6.25 -9.55 -20.88
C LEU A 14 5.07 -8.73 -21.45
N ASP A 15 4.56 -9.06 -22.64
CA ASP A 15 3.30 -8.56 -23.23
C ASP A 15 2.10 -8.92 -22.33
N ALA A 16 2.05 -8.32 -21.15
CA ALA A 16 0.97 -8.49 -20.21
C ALA A 16 -0.25 -7.77 -20.81
N PRO A 17 -1.40 -8.45 -20.94
CA PRO A 17 -2.60 -7.82 -21.47
C PRO A 17 -2.93 -6.59 -20.62
N SER A 18 -3.19 -5.47 -21.29
CA SER A 18 -3.49 -4.18 -20.66
C SER A 18 -4.56 -4.35 -19.58
N ILE A 19 -4.35 -3.73 -18.43
CA ILE A 19 -5.26 -3.86 -17.30
C ILE A 19 -6.56 -3.13 -17.68
N SER A 20 -7.63 -3.89 -17.90
CA SER A 20 -8.95 -3.30 -18.20
C SER A 20 -9.40 -2.37 -17.05
N PRO A 21 -10.06 -1.24 -17.34
CA PRO A 21 -10.47 -0.26 -16.32
C PRO A 21 -11.25 -0.86 -15.14
N ALA A 22 -12.09 -1.87 -15.41
CA ALA A 22 -12.88 -2.57 -14.38
C ALA A 22 -12.04 -3.31 -13.33
N LYS A 23 -10.79 -3.69 -13.64
CA LYS A 23 -9.87 -4.35 -12.70
C LYS A 23 -9.15 -3.37 -11.77
N GLN A 24 -9.10 -2.08 -12.13
CA GLN A 24 -8.47 -1.04 -11.31
C GLN A 24 -9.25 -0.77 -10.00
N GLN A 25 -10.54 -1.13 -9.94
CA GLN A 25 -11.45 -0.76 -8.85
C GLN A 25 -11.56 -1.77 -7.69
N GLN A 26 -10.88 -2.93 -7.73
CA GLN A 26 -10.89 -3.84 -6.58
C GLN A 26 -9.96 -3.32 -5.50
N HIS A 27 -10.48 -2.39 -4.70
CA HIS A 27 -9.72 -1.70 -3.69
C HIS A 27 -10.16 -2.14 -2.28
N LEU A 28 -9.20 -2.62 -1.49
CA LEU A 28 -9.41 -2.91 -0.07
C LEU A 28 -9.78 -1.59 0.62
N GLU A 29 -10.92 -1.55 1.29
CA GLU A 29 -11.60 -0.36 1.82
C GLU A 29 -10.77 0.56 2.75
N ASN A 30 -9.55 0.18 3.10
CA ASN A 30 -8.65 0.95 3.95
C ASN A 30 -7.72 1.92 3.21
N ILE A 31 -7.64 1.88 1.88
CA ILE A 31 -6.81 2.82 1.13
C ILE A 31 -7.75 3.72 0.33
N LYS A 32 -7.92 4.96 0.78
CA LYS A 32 -8.96 5.85 0.26
C LYS A 32 -8.61 6.48 -1.09
N ARG A 33 -7.40 6.27 -1.61
CA ARG A 33 -6.84 7.02 -2.74
C ARG A 33 -5.71 6.26 -3.46
N GLU A 34 -5.96 5.06 -3.97
CA GLU A 34 -5.05 4.48 -4.98
C GLU A 34 -5.65 4.57 -6.38
N GLU A 35 -4.79 4.91 -7.33
CA GLU A 35 -5.06 4.90 -8.77
C GLU A 35 -3.95 4.10 -9.47
N VAL A 36 -4.33 3.31 -10.48
CA VAL A 36 -3.37 2.55 -11.28
C VAL A 36 -3.35 3.14 -12.69
N VAL A 37 -2.21 3.67 -13.11
CA VAL A 37 -1.99 4.24 -14.45
C VAL A 37 -1.02 3.34 -15.21
N GLU A 38 -1.27 3.13 -16.50
CA GLU A 38 -0.46 2.22 -17.32
C GLU A 38 0.03 2.95 -18.58
N ASP A 39 1.34 2.89 -18.85
CA ASP A 39 1.94 3.32 -20.12
C ASP A 39 2.37 2.11 -20.96
N SER A 40 3.07 2.28 -22.08
CA SER A 40 3.47 1.16 -22.94
C SER A 40 4.42 0.15 -22.26
N SER A 41 5.18 0.57 -21.26
CA SER A 41 6.31 -0.17 -20.68
C SER A 41 6.19 -0.41 -19.17
N GLN A 42 5.35 0.35 -18.47
CA GLN A 42 5.25 0.38 -17.01
C GLN A 42 3.80 0.46 -16.52
N VAL A 43 3.60 -0.02 -15.31
CA VAL A 43 2.40 0.21 -14.49
C VAL A 43 2.81 1.08 -13.30
N HIS A 44 2.06 2.14 -13.08
CA HIS A 44 2.25 3.13 -12.03
C HIS A 44 1.12 3.00 -11.01
N ILE A 45 1.46 2.73 -9.76
CA ILE A 45 0.50 2.70 -8.66
C ILE A 45 0.67 4.01 -7.88
N VAL A 46 -0.28 4.92 -8.05
CA VAL A 46 -0.35 6.20 -7.35
C VAL A 46 -1.13 6.00 -6.06
N MET A 47 -0.58 6.44 -4.93
CA MET A 47 -1.15 6.24 -3.61
C MET A 47 -0.91 7.46 -2.71
N GLU A 48 -1.63 7.51 -1.59
CA GLU A 48 -1.44 8.54 -0.57
C GLU A 48 0.03 8.64 -0.12
N LEU A 49 0.57 9.87 -0.06
CA LEU A 49 1.91 10.11 0.47
C LEU A 49 1.90 10.10 2.00
N CYS A 50 2.34 8.99 2.59
CA CYS A 50 2.59 8.88 4.03
C CYS A 50 3.84 9.68 4.45
N ARG A 51 3.67 10.96 4.80
CA ARG A 51 4.76 11.88 5.20
C ARG A 51 5.55 11.44 6.46
N GLY A 52 5.02 10.51 7.24
CA GLY A 52 5.64 10.01 8.47
C GLY A 52 6.88 9.12 8.26
N GLY A 53 7.19 8.78 7.01
CA GLY A 53 8.29 7.88 6.65
C GLY A 53 8.04 6.43 7.04
N GLU A 54 9.07 5.59 6.92
CA GLU A 54 9.01 4.17 7.27
C GLU A 54 9.15 3.94 8.77
N LEU A 55 8.33 3.04 9.32
CA LEU A 55 8.40 2.67 10.74
C LEU A 55 9.75 1.99 11.06
N LEU A 56 10.24 1.10 10.19
CA LEU A 56 11.56 0.45 10.30
C LEU A 56 12.70 1.43 10.58
N GLN A 57 12.71 2.59 9.92
CA GLN A 57 13.78 3.59 10.07
C GLN A 57 13.80 4.25 11.45
N ARG A 58 12.69 4.14 12.20
CA ARG A 58 12.46 4.75 13.51
C ARG A 58 12.52 3.74 14.65
N ILE A 59 12.21 2.47 14.39
CA ILE A 59 12.38 1.40 15.36
C ILE A 59 13.86 1.34 15.79
N GLY A 60 14.10 1.31 17.10
CA GLY A 60 15.44 1.30 17.70
C GLY A 60 16.07 2.69 17.90
N LYS A 61 15.59 3.73 17.20
CA LYS A 61 16.01 5.13 17.43
C LYS A 61 15.12 5.85 18.43
N HIS A 62 13.87 5.42 18.56
CA HIS A 62 12.90 5.96 19.50
C HIS A 62 12.23 4.84 20.29
N HIS A 63 11.97 5.10 21.57
CA HIS A 63 11.14 4.22 22.39
C HIS A 63 9.66 4.49 22.13
N TYR A 64 8.92 3.41 21.88
CA TYR A 64 7.48 3.45 21.73
C TYR A 64 6.83 2.85 22.96
N SER A 65 5.82 3.53 23.50
CA SER A 65 5.00 2.95 24.56
C SER A 65 4.23 1.74 24.04
N GLU A 66 3.91 0.79 24.92
CA GLU A 66 3.05 -0.35 24.58
C GLU A 66 1.73 0.11 23.94
N ARG A 67 1.14 1.19 24.46
CA ARG A 67 -0.07 1.80 23.90
C ARG A 67 0.11 2.23 22.45
N THR A 68 1.25 2.83 22.12
CA THR A 68 1.57 3.25 20.74
C THR A 68 1.79 2.05 19.83
N VAL A 69 2.52 1.03 20.28
CA VAL A 69 2.71 -0.20 19.50
C VAL A 69 1.38 -0.90 19.25
N ALA A 70 0.51 -0.98 20.25
CA ALA A 70 -0.82 -1.57 20.13
C ALA A 70 -1.71 -0.86 19.10
N SER A 71 -1.56 0.46 18.92
CA SER A 71 -2.31 1.19 17.88
C SER A 71 -1.82 0.85 16.47
N TYR A 72 -0.51 0.70 16.26
CA TYR A 72 0.06 0.25 14.99
C TYR A 72 -0.38 -1.18 14.66
N MET A 73 -0.27 -2.09 15.63
CA MET A 73 -0.68 -3.49 15.46
C MET A 73 -2.17 -3.60 15.12
N ARG A 74 -3.03 -2.78 15.73
CA ARG A 74 -4.46 -2.75 15.40
C ARG A 74 -4.72 -2.37 13.94
N ALA A 75 -3.99 -1.37 13.42
CA ALA A 75 -4.12 -0.97 12.01
C ALA A 75 -3.66 -2.10 11.08
N VAL A 76 -2.50 -2.71 11.34
CA VAL A 76 -1.96 -3.84 10.56
C VAL A 76 -2.94 -5.02 10.57
N LEU A 77 -3.42 -5.44 11.75
CA LEU A 77 -4.33 -6.57 11.88
C LEU A 77 -5.68 -6.32 11.21
N ARG A 78 -6.20 -5.08 11.22
CA ARG A 78 -7.42 -4.74 10.49
C ARG A 78 -7.23 -4.94 8.98
N THR A 79 -6.12 -4.47 8.42
CA THR A 79 -5.82 -4.68 7.00
C THR A 79 -5.64 -6.16 6.67
N LEU A 80 -4.95 -6.92 7.51
CA LEU A 80 -4.80 -8.37 7.30
C LEU A 80 -6.12 -9.12 7.38
N ALA A 81 -7.01 -8.74 8.30
CA ALA A 81 -8.35 -9.33 8.40
C ALA A 81 -9.14 -9.11 7.10
N GLN A 82 -9.06 -7.93 6.49
CA GLN A 82 -9.67 -7.65 5.19
C GLN A 82 -9.02 -8.47 4.06
N CYS A 83 -7.69 -8.57 4.01
CA CYS A 83 -7.01 -9.42 3.03
C CYS A 83 -7.49 -10.87 3.14
N HIS A 84 -7.49 -11.42 4.36
CA HIS A 84 -7.89 -12.80 4.62
C HIS A 84 -9.38 -13.04 4.31
N HIS A 85 -10.26 -12.06 4.54
CA HIS A 85 -11.66 -12.12 4.12
C HIS A 85 -11.81 -12.32 2.61
N HIS A 86 -10.94 -11.68 1.81
CA HIS A 86 -10.89 -11.82 0.36
C HIS A 86 -10.00 -12.97 -0.12
N ARG A 87 -9.56 -13.87 0.77
CA ARG A 87 -8.64 -14.98 0.47
C ARG A 87 -7.27 -14.53 -0.09
N ILE A 88 -6.84 -13.31 0.24
CA ILE A 88 -5.55 -12.74 -0.13
C ILE A 88 -4.57 -12.90 1.04
N LEU A 89 -3.37 -13.44 0.77
CA LEU A 89 -2.25 -13.42 1.71
C LEU A 89 -1.32 -12.24 1.37
N HIS A 90 -1.02 -11.38 2.35
CA HIS A 90 -0.15 -10.22 2.11
C HIS A 90 1.31 -10.61 1.78
N ARG A 91 1.81 -11.69 2.40
CA ARG A 91 3.15 -12.30 2.19
C ARG A 91 4.39 -11.45 2.51
N ASP A 92 4.29 -10.13 2.58
CA ASP A 92 5.43 -9.24 2.90
C ASP A 92 5.12 -8.26 4.04
N VAL A 93 4.53 -8.75 5.14
CA VAL A 93 4.29 -7.93 6.33
C VAL A 93 5.60 -7.80 7.11
N LYS A 94 6.08 -6.58 7.29
CA LYS A 94 7.29 -6.25 8.04
C LYS A 94 7.17 -4.88 8.71
N PRO A 95 7.96 -4.60 9.75
CA PRO A 95 8.06 -3.27 10.35
C PRO A 95 8.63 -2.23 9.38
#